data_AF-A0A0A0DS90-F1
#
_entry.id   AF-A0A0A0DS90-F1
#
_cell.length_a   1.000
_cell.length_b   1.000
_cell.length_c   1.000
_cell.angle_alpha   90.00
_cell.angle_beta   90.00
_cell.angle_gamma   90.00
#
_symmetry.space_group_name_H-M   'P 1'
#
loop_
_entity.id
_entity.type
_entity.pdbx_description
1 polymer ?
#
loop_
_entity_poly.entity_id
_entity_poly.type
_entity_poly.pdbx_seq_one_letter_code
_entity_poly.pdbx_strand_id
1 'polypeptide(L)'
;MNAPRDDTAPFHAGELQLQALTGVQERMAQLGRNFIRDHMPDQHRAFFAQLPFVIAGGLDGQGQPWATILTGEPGFMQTPDAQHLQIHRASQPGDPLGGMWQPGAPVGLLGIEPHTRRRNRMNGQLEQADAQGMRVAVRQSFGNCPKYIHPRKVVWRAREGSGAAPRVSEEGAVLSERARAMVAQADTLFIASASPDAGQPDQARSGGVDVSHRGGPVGFARLDQVVSGAHGPHTTLTIPDYVGNFMFNTLGNILLQPRVGLLFVDFQSGVTLHLAGHAEVLLDSPEIVRFEGAQRLVRVRVTQGWLLDGALPQLAVEPGMPA
;
A
#
# COMPACT_ATOMS: atom_id res chain seq x y z
N MET A 1 -6.11 -35.09 -9.06
CA MET A 1 -6.03 -34.45 -10.38
C MET A 1 -6.54 -33.04 -10.21
N ASN A 2 -5.65 -32.06 -10.05
CA ASN A 2 -6.03 -30.66 -9.86
C ASN A 2 -6.46 -30.12 -11.22
N ALA A 3 -7.67 -29.57 -11.29
CA ALA A 3 -8.14 -28.86 -12.47
C ALA A 3 -7.14 -27.72 -12.82
N PRO A 4 -6.90 -27.44 -14.11
CA PRO A 4 -6.07 -26.31 -14.50
C PRO A 4 -6.70 -25.03 -13.93
N ARG A 5 -5.93 -24.27 -13.14
CA ARG A 5 -6.33 -22.93 -12.69
C ARG A 5 -6.53 -22.09 -13.95
N ASP A 6 -7.72 -21.51 -14.07
CA ASP A 6 -8.02 -20.59 -15.17
C ASP A 6 -7.24 -19.29 -14.94
N ASP A 7 -6.04 -19.19 -15.54
CA ASP A 7 -5.15 -18.01 -15.51
C ASP A 7 -5.81 -16.70 -16.02
N THR A 8 -7.06 -16.78 -16.48
CA THR A 8 -7.85 -15.65 -16.98
C THR A 8 -8.77 -15.00 -15.95
N ALA A 9 -8.94 -15.58 -14.75
CA ALA A 9 -9.81 -15.00 -13.72
C ALA A 9 -9.24 -13.65 -13.20
N PRO A 10 -10.00 -12.54 -13.24
CA PRO A 10 -9.50 -11.23 -12.83
C PRO A 10 -9.34 -11.08 -11.32
N PHE A 11 -10.00 -11.93 -10.53
CA PHE A 11 -10.06 -11.83 -9.08
C PHE A 11 -9.61 -13.13 -8.40
N HIS A 12 -8.93 -13.00 -7.27
CA HIS A 12 -8.56 -14.15 -6.43
C HIS A 12 -9.69 -14.51 -5.45
N ALA A 13 -9.56 -15.65 -4.78
CA ALA A 13 -10.64 -16.25 -3.99
C ALA A 13 -11.23 -15.34 -2.90
N GLY A 14 -10.41 -14.54 -2.22
CA GLY A 14 -10.87 -13.66 -1.14
C GLY A 14 -11.66 -12.46 -1.65
N GLU A 15 -11.31 -11.92 -2.81
CA GLU A 15 -12.08 -10.87 -3.48
C GLU A 15 -13.45 -11.41 -3.90
N LEU A 16 -13.47 -12.58 -4.54
CA LEU A 16 -14.73 -13.24 -4.95
C LEU A 16 -15.65 -13.49 -3.76
N GLN A 17 -15.10 -13.91 -2.61
CA GLN A 17 -15.87 -14.10 -1.39
C GLN A 17 -16.53 -12.80 -0.91
N LEU A 18 -15.80 -11.68 -0.90
CA LEU A 18 -16.37 -10.38 -0.52
C LEU A 18 -17.37 -9.85 -1.55
N GLN A 19 -17.12 -10.08 -2.84
CA GLN A 19 -18.06 -9.72 -3.90
C GLN A 19 -19.38 -10.49 -3.76
N ALA A 20 -19.32 -11.78 -3.40
CA ALA A 20 -20.50 -12.58 -3.12
C ALA A 20 -21.26 -12.05 -1.89
N LEU A 21 -20.55 -11.80 -0.78
CA LEU A 21 -21.14 -11.27 0.45
C LEU A 21 -21.77 -9.88 0.29
N THR A 22 -21.32 -9.10 -0.70
CA THR A 22 -21.85 -7.76 -0.99
C THR A 22 -22.80 -7.73 -2.18
N GLY A 23 -23.11 -8.88 -2.78
CA GLY A 23 -24.07 -8.99 -3.89
C GLY A 23 -23.59 -8.37 -5.21
N VAL A 24 -22.29 -8.15 -5.40
CA VAL A 24 -21.71 -7.50 -6.59
C VAL A 24 -20.93 -8.44 -7.51
N GLN A 25 -20.88 -9.74 -7.20
CA GLN A 25 -20.04 -10.72 -7.90
C GLN A 25 -20.28 -10.78 -9.41
N GLU A 26 -21.52 -10.89 -9.87
CA GLU A 26 -21.84 -10.96 -11.31
C GLU A 26 -21.42 -9.68 -12.05
N ARG A 27 -21.72 -8.52 -11.45
CA ARG A 27 -21.30 -7.21 -11.97
C ARG A 27 -19.79 -7.11 -12.07
N MET A 28 -19.08 -7.53 -11.03
CA MET A 28 -17.62 -7.47 -11.01
C MET A 28 -17.00 -8.46 -11.98
N ALA A 29 -17.56 -9.66 -12.16
CA ALA A 29 -17.07 -10.63 -13.15
C ALA A 29 -17.06 -10.06 -14.58
N GLN A 30 -18.07 -9.25 -14.94
CA GLN A 30 -18.13 -8.56 -16.24
C GLN A 30 -17.14 -7.39 -16.34
N LEU A 31 -17.03 -6.57 -15.28
CA LEU A 31 -16.17 -5.39 -15.29
C LEU A 31 -14.68 -5.75 -15.15
N GLY A 32 -14.32 -6.66 -14.24
CA GLY A 32 -12.94 -6.99 -13.89
C GLY A 32 -12.09 -7.38 -15.09
N ARG A 33 -12.65 -8.16 -16.03
CA ARG A 33 -11.95 -8.59 -17.26
C ARG A 33 -11.55 -7.41 -18.17
N ASN A 34 -12.32 -6.32 -18.15
CA ASN A 34 -12.07 -5.14 -18.99
C ASN A 34 -11.22 -4.07 -18.30
N PHE A 35 -11.22 -4.06 -16.96
CA PHE A 35 -10.55 -3.02 -16.17
C PHE A 35 -9.16 -3.44 -15.66
N ILE A 36 -8.94 -4.73 -15.36
CA ILE A 36 -7.62 -5.24 -14.94
C ILE A 36 -6.87 -5.74 -16.15
N ARG A 37 -5.78 -5.06 -16.49
CA ARG A 37 -4.94 -5.38 -17.66
C ARG A 37 -3.65 -6.04 -17.23
N ASP A 38 -3.10 -6.91 -18.06
CA ASP A 38 -1.75 -7.48 -17.93
C ASP A 38 -0.64 -6.56 -18.45
N HIS A 39 -0.99 -5.34 -18.82
CA HIS A 39 -0.09 -4.33 -19.32
C HIS A 39 -0.52 -2.94 -18.84
N MET A 40 0.39 -1.98 -18.86
CA MET A 40 0.13 -0.58 -18.57
C MET A 40 -0.32 0.15 -19.84
N PRO A 41 -1.57 0.66 -19.90
CA PRO A 41 -1.97 1.57 -20.98
C PRO A 41 -1.09 2.81 -21.03
N ASP A 42 -0.98 3.48 -22.18
CA ASP A 42 -0.14 4.68 -22.33
C ASP A 42 -0.43 5.78 -21.29
N GLN A 43 -1.70 5.93 -20.91
CA GLN A 43 -2.10 6.87 -19.87
C GLN A 43 -1.51 6.51 -18.49
N HIS A 44 -1.34 5.22 -18.18
CA HIS A 44 -0.70 4.75 -16.94
C HIS A 44 0.81 4.90 -17.04
N ARG A 45 1.40 4.56 -18.20
CA ARG A 45 2.83 4.71 -18.48
C ARG A 45 3.28 6.16 -18.28
N ALA A 46 2.60 7.11 -18.93
CA ALA A 46 2.85 8.54 -18.77
C ALA A 46 2.65 9.02 -17.32
N PHE A 47 1.62 8.49 -16.64
CA PHE A 47 1.35 8.85 -15.24
C PHE A 47 2.42 8.40 -14.29
N PHE A 48 2.90 7.15 -14.36
CA PHE A 48 3.98 6.69 -13.49
C PHE A 48 5.27 7.49 -13.75
N ALA A 49 5.57 7.82 -15.01
CA ALA A 49 6.79 8.57 -15.35
C ALA A 49 6.84 9.99 -14.76
N GLN A 50 5.71 10.67 -14.57
CA GLN A 50 5.69 12.03 -14.02
C GLN A 50 5.77 12.09 -12.47
N LEU A 51 5.55 10.98 -11.77
CA LEU A 51 5.46 11.01 -10.32
C LEU A 51 6.85 11.20 -9.67
N PRO A 52 6.95 11.97 -8.57
CA PRO A 52 8.18 12.07 -7.78
C PRO A 52 8.31 10.94 -6.73
N PHE A 53 7.26 10.15 -6.54
CA PHE A 53 7.27 8.98 -5.67
C PHE A 53 6.22 7.93 -6.09
N VAL A 54 6.37 6.73 -5.57
CA VAL A 54 5.39 5.64 -5.69
C VAL A 54 5.32 4.91 -4.36
N ILE A 55 4.13 4.48 -3.96
CA ILE A 55 4.00 3.60 -2.80
C ILE A 55 4.20 2.17 -3.29
N ALA A 56 5.05 1.43 -2.58
CA ALA A 56 5.37 0.04 -2.88
C ALA A 56 4.96 -0.86 -1.72
N GLY A 57 4.37 -1.99 -2.03
CA GLY A 57 4.17 -3.12 -1.14
C GLY A 57 5.11 -4.25 -1.53
N GLY A 58 5.73 -4.88 -0.56
CA GLY A 58 6.56 -6.08 -0.74
C GLY A 58 6.46 -7.01 0.47
N LEU A 59 7.16 -8.13 0.41
CA LEU A 59 7.26 -9.10 1.50
C LEU A 59 8.67 -9.06 2.08
N ASP A 60 8.79 -9.18 3.40
CA ASP A 60 10.07 -9.52 4.02
C ASP A 60 10.37 -11.03 3.95
N GLY A 61 11.53 -11.44 4.48
CA GLY A 61 11.96 -12.84 4.49
C GLY A 61 11.05 -13.80 5.26
N GLN A 62 10.10 -13.30 6.05
CA GLN A 62 9.10 -14.11 6.76
C GLN A 62 7.72 -14.08 6.07
N GLY A 63 7.61 -13.43 4.91
CA GLY A 63 6.35 -13.27 4.20
C GLY A 63 5.39 -12.29 4.91
N GLN A 64 5.91 -11.36 5.71
CA GLN A 64 5.15 -10.25 6.26
C GLN A 64 5.11 -9.11 5.22
N PRO A 65 3.91 -8.63 4.83
CA PRO A 65 3.79 -7.49 3.95
C PRO A 65 4.25 -6.20 4.63
N TRP A 66 4.98 -5.37 3.89
CA TRP A 66 5.33 -4.01 4.30
C TRP A 66 4.91 -3.03 3.22
N ALA A 67 4.45 -1.85 3.63
CA ALA A 67 4.28 -0.71 2.75
C ALA A 67 5.49 0.23 2.92
N THR A 68 6.02 0.72 1.80
CA THR A 68 7.10 1.71 1.74
C THR A 68 6.83 2.74 0.64
N ILE A 69 7.67 3.75 0.56
CA ILE A 69 7.62 4.82 -0.42
C ILE A 69 8.97 4.91 -1.13
N LEU A 70 8.95 4.72 -2.46
CA LEU A 70 10.12 4.92 -3.30
C LEU A 70 10.04 6.31 -3.91
N THR A 71 11.15 7.03 -3.90
CA THR A 71 11.22 8.44 -4.35
C THR A 71 12.32 8.62 -5.38
N GLY A 72 12.07 9.47 -6.37
CA GLY A 72 13.07 9.85 -7.36
C GLY A 72 12.64 11.10 -8.12
N GLU A 73 13.59 11.69 -8.84
CA GLU A 73 13.29 12.76 -9.78
C GLU A 73 12.28 12.25 -10.82
N PRO A 74 11.23 13.02 -11.17
CA PRO A 74 10.31 12.63 -12.24
C PRO A 74 11.06 12.12 -13.48
N GLY A 75 10.65 10.95 -13.98
CA GLY A 75 11.41 10.16 -14.94
C GLY A 75 12.23 9.03 -14.32
N PHE A 76 12.29 8.90 -12.98
CA PHE A 76 12.91 7.74 -12.31
C PHE A 76 12.12 6.44 -12.53
N MET A 77 10.84 6.53 -12.87
CA MET A 77 10.01 5.42 -13.31
C MET A 77 9.80 5.52 -14.82
N GLN A 78 10.14 4.47 -15.56
CA GLN A 78 10.06 4.44 -17.03
C GLN A 78 9.50 3.12 -17.50
N THR A 79 8.75 3.14 -18.60
CA THR A 79 8.15 1.93 -19.16
C THR A 79 8.71 1.68 -20.55
N PRO A 80 9.76 0.84 -20.72
CA PRO A 80 10.36 0.58 -22.03
C PRO A 80 9.33 0.01 -23.02
N ASP A 81 8.36 -0.75 -22.52
CA ASP A 81 7.18 -1.23 -23.23
C ASP A 81 5.97 -1.22 -22.28
N ALA A 82 4.84 -1.81 -22.69
CA ALA A 82 3.62 -1.83 -21.86
C ALA A 82 3.64 -2.91 -20.76
N GLN A 83 4.55 -3.87 -20.81
CA GLN A 83 4.62 -5.02 -19.89
C GLN A 83 5.71 -4.86 -18.83
N HIS A 84 6.57 -3.84 -18.92
CA HIS A 84 7.65 -3.61 -17.96
C HIS A 84 7.64 -2.19 -17.41
N LEU A 85 7.88 -2.08 -16.10
CA LEU A 85 8.20 -0.82 -15.42
C LEU A 85 9.63 -0.90 -14.86
N GLN A 86 10.48 0.03 -15.28
CA GLN A 86 11.82 0.26 -14.76
C GLN A 86 11.75 1.34 -13.67
N ILE A 87 12.36 1.11 -12.51
CA ILE A 87 12.45 2.05 -11.39
C ILE A 87 13.94 2.25 -11.08
N HIS A 88 14.49 3.42 -11.40
CA HIS A 88 15.93 3.72 -11.41
C HIS A 88 16.55 4.04 -10.03
N ARG A 89 15.91 3.60 -8.94
CA ARG A 89 16.45 3.68 -7.57
C ARG A 89 15.88 2.57 -6.69
N ALA A 90 16.75 1.93 -5.92
CA ALA A 90 16.37 0.99 -4.87
C ALA A 90 16.15 1.70 -3.52
N SER A 91 15.55 0.95 -2.58
CA SER A 91 15.13 1.32 -1.22
C SER A 91 15.96 2.38 -0.50
N GLN A 92 15.27 3.20 0.30
CA GLN A 92 15.91 4.15 1.21
C GLN A 92 16.61 3.42 2.37
N PRO A 93 17.70 3.96 2.95
CA PRO A 93 18.26 3.42 4.19
C PRO A 93 17.18 3.35 5.28
N GLY A 94 17.13 2.26 6.05
CA GLY A 94 16.13 2.05 7.09
C GLY A 94 14.76 1.56 6.59
N ASP A 95 14.55 1.43 5.28
CA ASP A 95 13.34 0.84 4.71
C ASP A 95 13.17 -0.63 5.18
N PRO A 96 11.99 -1.03 5.70
CA PRO A 96 11.71 -2.42 6.07
C PRO A 96 11.90 -3.44 4.94
N LEU A 97 11.80 -3.00 3.68
CA LEU A 97 12.02 -3.83 2.50
C LEU A 97 13.45 -3.69 1.95
N GLY A 98 14.36 -3.08 2.72
CA GLY A 98 15.78 -3.01 2.41
C GLY A 98 16.37 -4.40 2.17
N GLY A 99 16.87 -4.63 0.96
CA GLY A 99 17.44 -5.93 0.54
C GLY A 99 16.41 -7.00 0.14
N MET A 100 15.11 -6.75 0.29
CA MET A 100 14.05 -7.70 -0.11
C MET A 100 13.71 -7.62 -1.60
N TRP A 101 14.15 -6.56 -2.27
CA TRP A 101 14.02 -6.40 -3.72
C TRP A 101 14.98 -7.33 -4.46
N GLN A 102 14.51 -8.53 -4.79
CA GLN A 102 15.25 -9.57 -5.50
C GLN A 102 14.43 -10.07 -6.70
N PRO A 103 15.07 -10.60 -7.76
CA PRO A 103 14.37 -11.29 -8.83
C PRO A 103 13.40 -12.35 -8.28
N GLY A 104 12.18 -12.38 -8.81
CA GLY A 104 11.08 -13.22 -8.37
C GLY A 104 10.22 -12.62 -7.26
N ALA A 105 10.64 -11.56 -6.56
CA ALA A 105 9.85 -10.97 -5.49
C ALA A 105 8.55 -10.34 -6.02
N PRO A 106 7.38 -10.61 -5.41
CA PRO A 106 6.14 -9.96 -5.77
C PRO A 106 6.13 -8.51 -5.28
N VAL A 107 5.57 -7.61 -6.07
CA VAL A 107 5.48 -6.18 -5.73
C VAL A 107 4.12 -5.62 -6.09
N GLY A 108 3.53 -4.86 -5.18
CA GLY A 108 2.35 -4.05 -5.46
C GLY A 108 2.73 -2.59 -5.51
N LEU A 109 2.40 -1.86 -6.59
CA LEU A 109 2.68 -0.43 -6.70
C LEU A 109 1.39 0.39 -6.80
N LEU A 110 1.39 1.51 -6.09
CA LEU A 110 0.36 2.54 -6.18
C LEU A 110 1.01 3.85 -6.59
N GLY A 111 0.81 4.22 -7.86
CA GLY A 111 1.03 5.59 -8.32
C GLY A 111 -0.12 6.46 -7.83
N ILE A 112 0.18 7.56 -7.15
CA ILE A 112 -0.82 8.49 -6.61
C ILE A 112 -0.36 9.93 -6.79
N GLU A 113 -1.26 10.78 -7.26
CA GLU A 113 -1.08 12.21 -7.41
C GLU A 113 -2.17 12.92 -6.61
N PRO A 114 -1.89 13.30 -5.35
CA PRO A 114 -2.96 13.69 -4.42
C PRO A 114 -3.74 14.93 -4.87
N HIS A 115 -3.05 15.94 -5.44
CA HIS A 115 -3.68 17.19 -5.87
C HIS A 115 -4.70 17.03 -7.01
N THR A 116 -4.55 16.03 -7.89
CA THR A 116 -5.56 15.68 -8.92
C THR A 116 -6.48 14.55 -8.47
N ARG A 117 -6.24 13.98 -7.29
CA ARG A 117 -6.88 12.76 -6.77
C ARG A 117 -6.75 11.56 -7.72
N ARG A 118 -5.73 11.55 -8.57
CA ARG A 118 -5.48 10.45 -9.49
C ARG A 118 -4.71 9.35 -8.78
N ARG A 119 -5.14 8.10 -8.95
CA ARG A 119 -4.38 6.93 -8.52
C ARG A 119 -4.54 5.75 -9.48
N ASN A 120 -3.42 5.12 -9.78
CA ASN A 120 -3.32 3.94 -10.63
C ASN A 120 -2.50 2.88 -9.92
N ARG A 121 -2.95 1.63 -10.04
CA ARG A 121 -2.26 0.47 -9.51
C ARG A 121 -1.45 -0.23 -10.61
N MET A 122 -0.30 -0.75 -10.22
CA MET A 122 0.46 -1.71 -11.00
C MET A 122 1.04 -2.77 -10.05
N ASN A 123 0.51 -3.99 -10.12
CA ASN A 123 1.07 -5.13 -9.38
C ASN A 123 1.86 -6.00 -10.35
N GLY A 124 2.95 -6.60 -9.86
CA GLY A 124 3.88 -7.31 -10.71
C GLY A 124 4.86 -8.17 -9.93
N GLN A 125 5.91 -8.57 -10.63
CA GLN A 125 7.00 -9.38 -10.10
C GLN A 125 8.33 -8.77 -10.56
N LEU A 126 9.32 -8.73 -9.69
CA LEU A 126 10.66 -8.29 -10.07
C LEU A 126 11.31 -9.31 -11.00
N GLU A 127 11.74 -8.88 -12.17
CA GLU A 127 12.61 -9.67 -13.05
C GLU A 127 14.08 -9.40 -12.74
N GLN A 128 14.39 -8.16 -12.38
CA GLN A 128 15.73 -7.69 -12.08
C GLN A 128 15.67 -6.71 -10.91
N ALA A 129 16.65 -6.79 -10.03
CA ALA A 129 16.88 -5.83 -8.96
C ALA A 129 18.39 -5.77 -8.70
N ASP A 130 18.99 -4.60 -8.92
CA ASP A 130 20.41 -4.36 -8.75
C ASP A 130 20.66 -2.92 -8.25
N ALA A 131 21.92 -2.51 -8.24
CA ALA A 131 22.32 -1.17 -7.81
C ALA A 131 21.78 -0.04 -8.71
N GLN A 132 21.43 -0.32 -9.97
CA GLN A 132 20.88 0.65 -10.92
C GLN A 132 19.36 0.77 -10.79
N GLY A 133 18.69 -0.24 -10.24
CA GLY A 133 17.27 -0.16 -9.94
C GLY A 133 16.56 -1.50 -10.07
N MET A 134 15.26 -1.43 -10.37
CA MET A 134 14.37 -2.57 -10.46
C MET A 134 13.65 -2.60 -11.80
N ARG A 135 13.49 -3.80 -12.38
CA ARG A 135 12.57 -4.06 -13.48
C ARG A 135 11.42 -4.92 -12.98
N VAL A 136 10.21 -4.40 -13.10
CA VAL A 136 8.96 -5.07 -12.73
C VAL A 136 8.25 -5.56 -13.98
N ALA A 137 8.01 -6.87 -14.08
CA ALA A 137 7.06 -7.43 -15.02
C ALA A 137 5.63 -7.16 -14.53
N VAL A 138 4.82 -6.52 -15.36
CA VAL A 138 3.45 -6.14 -15.04
C VAL A 138 2.57 -7.38 -15.06
N ARG A 139 1.84 -7.61 -13.96
CA ARG A 139 0.80 -8.66 -13.88
C ARG A 139 -0.60 -8.06 -13.91
N GLN A 140 -0.78 -6.91 -13.27
CA GLN A 140 -2.06 -6.20 -13.21
C GLN A 140 -1.83 -4.69 -13.27
N SER A 141 -2.58 -3.98 -14.10
CA SER A 141 -2.65 -2.51 -14.07
C SER A 141 -4.07 -2.00 -14.29
N PHE A 142 -4.51 -1.09 -13.41
CA PHE A 142 -5.86 -0.52 -13.42
C PHE A 142 -5.92 0.81 -12.66
N GLY A 143 -6.92 1.63 -12.99
CA GLY A 143 -7.22 2.85 -12.23
C GLY A 143 -8.11 2.55 -11.02
N ASN A 144 -7.95 3.30 -9.94
CA ASN A 144 -8.80 3.20 -8.75
C ASN A 144 -9.61 4.48 -8.53
N CYS A 145 -10.71 4.36 -7.78
CA CYS A 145 -11.64 5.47 -7.49
C CYS A 145 -10.93 6.66 -6.80
N PRO A 146 -11.18 7.94 -7.15
CA PRO A 146 -10.46 9.09 -6.56
C PRO A 146 -10.90 9.47 -5.13
N LYS A 147 -11.91 8.79 -4.57
CA LYS A 147 -12.52 9.15 -3.28
C LYS A 147 -11.53 9.14 -2.12
N TYR A 148 -11.74 10.06 -1.19
CA TYR A 148 -11.00 10.23 0.07
C TYR A 148 -9.50 10.52 -0.07
N ILE A 149 -9.04 10.88 -1.27
CA ILE A 149 -7.68 11.41 -1.46
C ILE A 149 -7.71 12.90 -1.11
N HIS A 150 -6.95 13.27 -0.08
CA HIS A 150 -6.81 14.65 0.36
C HIS A 150 -5.83 15.39 -0.56
N PRO A 151 -6.25 16.51 -1.18
CA PRO A 151 -5.40 17.24 -2.10
C PRO A 151 -4.18 17.82 -1.40
N ARG A 152 -2.99 17.41 -1.84
CA ARG A 152 -1.71 18.06 -1.53
C ARG A 152 -0.78 17.93 -2.73
N LYS A 153 0.03 18.95 -2.99
CA LYS A 153 0.97 18.93 -4.12
C LYS A 153 2.37 18.61 -3.61
N VAL A 154 2.76 17.35 -3.75
CA VAL A 154 4.09 16.85 -3.40
C VAL A 154 4.99 16.98 -4.62
N VAL A 155 6.13 17.64 -4.46
CA VAL A 155 7.11 17.88 -5.52
C VAL A 155 8.47 17.33 -5.14
N TRP A 156 9.23 16.94 -6.15
CA TRP A 156 10.65 16.64 -6.00
C TRP A 156 11.44 17.93 -5.80
N ARG A 157 12.31 17.95 -4.79
CA ARG A 157 13.32 18.99 -4.59
C ARG A 157 14.68 18.34 -4.53
N ALA A 158 15.49 18.62 -5.55
CA ALA A 158 16.90 18.25 -5.52
C ALA A 158 17.54 18.89 -4.28
N ARG A 159 18.16 18.07 -3.42
CA ARG A 159 19.04 18.58 -2.36
C ARG A 159 20.47 18.54 -2.84
N GLU A 160 21.18 19.61 -2.56
CA GLU A 160 22.64 19.64 -2.64
C GLU A 160 23.22 18.94 -1.39
N GLY A 161 24.10 17.95 -1.61
CA GLY A 161 24.80 17.19 -0.56
C GLY A 161 24.16 15.86 -0.17
N SER A 162 24.98 14.94 0.36
CA SER A 162 24.50 13.72 1.00
C SER A 162 23.76 14.11 2.29
N GLY A 163 22.43 14.08 2.27
CA GLY A 163 21.64 14.24 3.51
C GLY A 163 22.10 13.23 4.56
N ALA A 164 22.01 13.60 5.84
CA ALA A 164 22.24 12.66 6.93
C ALA A 164 21.35 11.41 6.73
N ALA A 165 21.91 10.23 7.01
CA ALA A 165 21.14 9.01 6.97
C ALA A 165 19.90 9.13 7.88
N PRO A 166 18.75 8.57 7.49
CA PRO A 166 17.55 8.62 8.31
C PRO A 166 17.82 7.97 9.66
N ARG A 167 17.26 8.56 10.73
CA ARG A 167 17.32 7.94 12.06
C ARG A 167 16.14 7.00 12.20
N VAL A 168 16.43 5.74 12.49
CA VAL A 168 15.43 4.69 12.68
C VAL A 168 15.19 4.53 14.17
N SER A 169 13.93 4.58 14.59
CA SER A 169 13.48 4.21 15.93
C SER A 169 12.54 3.01 15.81
N GLU A 170 12.81 1.94 16.55
CA GLU A 170 11.94 0.76 16.57
C GLU A 170 10.66 1.06 17.37
N GLU A 171 9.55 0.52 16.88
CA GLU A 171 8.26 0.55 17.54
C GLU A 171 7.83 -0.89 17.84
N GLY A 172 7.31 -1.13 19.05
CA GLY A 172 6.81 -2.44 19.46
C GLY A 172 5.30 -2.57 19.28
N ALA A 173 4.72 -3.57 19.95
CA ALA A 173 3.27 -3.71 20.06
C ALA A 173 2.61 -2.55 20.85
N VAL A 174 3.40 -1.80 21.62
CA VAL A 174 3.02 -0.53 22.27
C VAL A 174 3.74 0.58 21.53
N LEU A 175 2.96 1.49 20.94
CA LEU A 175 3.53 2.59 20.19
C LEU A 175 4.01 3.71 21.12
N SER A 176 5.14 4.31 20.73
CA SER A 176 5.66 5.53 21.34
C SER A 176 4.65 6.68 21.24
N GLU A 177 4.82 7.69 22.08
CA GLU A 177 3.99 8.90 22.01
C GLU A 177 4.06 9.56 20.62
N ARG A 178 5.25 9.55 20.01
CA ARG A 178 5.49 10.14 18.70
C ARG A 178 4.77 9.38 17.59
N ALA A 179 4.83 8.05 17.60
CA ALA A 179 4.09 7.23 16.65
C ALA A 179 2.56 7.41 16.82
N ARG A 180 2.06 7.45 18.06
CA ARG A 180 0.64 7.74 18.33
C ARG A 180 0.19 9.11 17.83
N ALA A 181 1.00 10.14 18.05
CA ALA A 181 0.72 11.49 17.56
C ALA A 181 0.65 11.53 16.03
N MET A 182 1.55 10.82 15.34
CA MET A 182 1.53 10.70 13.89
C MET A 182 0.26 10.03 13.37
N VAL A 183 -0.18 8.93 14.00
CA VAL A 183 -1.46 8.28 13.65
C VAL A 183 -2.65 9.20 13.89
N ALA A 184 -2.67 9.92 15.01
CA ALA A 184 -3.76 10.84 15.36
C ALA A 184 -3.89 12.04 14.41
N GLN A 185 -2.79 12.47 13.79
CA GLN A 185 -2.76 13.56 12.81
C GLN A 185 -2.94 13.09 11.37
N ALA A 186 -2.90 11.78 11.11
CA ALA A 186 -3.00 11.24 9.78
C ALA A 186 -4.44 11.32 9.25
N ASP A 187 -4.59 11.90 8.06
CA ASP A 187 -5.81 11.82 7.24
C ASP A 187 -5.70 10.74 6.15
N THR A 188 -4.50 10.16 6.02
CA THR A 188 -4.10 9.21 4.98
C THR A 188 -3.16 8.16 5.56
N LEU A 189 -3.36 6.90 5.17
CA LEU A 189 -2.39 5.82 5.34
C LEU A 189 -2.37 4.94 4.10
N PHE A 190 -1.29 4.19 3.94
CA PHE A 190 -1.19 3.14 2.93
C PHE A 190 -1.15 1.76 3.61
N ILE A 191 -1.77 0.77 2.98
CA ILE A 191 -1.85 -0.59 3.50
C ILE A 191 -1.39 -1.59 2.44
N ALA A 192 -0.32 -2.31 2.75
CA ALA A 192 0.15 -3.46 2.00
C ALA A 192 -0.46 -4.75 2.55
N SER A 193 -0.81 -5.65 1.65
CA SER A 193 -1.39 -6.97 1.95
C SER A 193 -0.96 -7.95 0.86
N ALA A 194 -1.02 -9.24 1.13
CA ALA A 194 -0.63 -10.26 0.16
C ALA A 194 -1.61 -11.41 0.12
N SER A 195 -1.81 -11.98 -1.06
CA SER A 195 -2.53 -13.24 -1.21
C SER A 195 -1.69 -14.41 -0.68
N PRO A 196 -2.29 -15.55 -0.31
CA PRO A 196 -1.55 -16.70 0.22
C PRO A 196 -0.48 -17.27 -0.73
N ASP A 197 -0.66 -17.12 -2.04
CA ASP A 197 0.25 -17.58 -3.09
C ASP A 197 1.30 -16.53 -3.49
N ALA A 198 1.35 -15.37 -2.84
CA ALA A 198 2.30 -14.31 -3.18
C ALA A 198 3.75 -14.79 -3.06
N GLY A 199 4.52 -14.62 -4.14
CA GLY A 199 5.93 -15.03 -4.22
C GLY A 199 6.15 -16.53 -4.47
N GLN A 200 5.08 -17.32 -4.61
CA GLN A 200 5.18 -18.72 -4.98
C GLN A 200 5.40 -18.88 -6.49
N PRO A 201 6.10 -19.94 -6.96
CA PRO A 201 6.30 -20.17 -8.40
C PRO A 201 5.01 -20.27 -9.21
N ASP A 202 3.94 -20.78 -8.60
CA ASP A 202 2.61 -20.95 -9.20
C ASP A 202 1.63 -19.82 -8.82
N GLN A 203 2.15 -18.65 -8.39
CA GLN A 203 1.34 -17.47 -8.07
C GLN A 203 0.42 -17.11 -9.24
N ALA A 204 -0.89 -17.09 -8.99
CA ALA A 204 -1.88 -16.69 -9.97
C ALA A 204 -1.72 -15.21 -10.35
N ARG A 205 -2.12 -14.83 -11.57
CA ARG A 205 -2.09 -13.42 -12.01
C ARG A 205 -2.94 -12.50 -11.12
N SER A 206 -4.05 -13.02 -10.59
CA SER A 206 -4.94 -12.31 -9.68
C SER A 206 -4.43 -12.21 -8.23
N GLY A 207 -3.35 -12.93 -7.89
CA GLY A 207 -2.69 -12.90 -6.59
C GLY A 207 -1.40 -12.07 -6.60
N GLY A 208 -0.69 -12.08 -5.48
CA GLY A 208 0.54 -11.32 -5.25
C GLY A 208 0.41 -10.34 -4.11
N VAL A 209 1.27 -9.32 -4.14
CA VAL A 209 1.25 -8.22 -3.17
C VAL A 209 0.43 -7.07 -3.74
N ASP A 210 -0.36 -6.45 -2.87
CA ASP A 210 -1.17 -5.26 -3.17
C ASP A 210 -0.85 -4.15 -2.18
N VAL A 211 -0.86 -2.89 -2.64
CA VAL A 211 -0.80 -1.72 -1.76
C VAL A 211 -1.90 -0.71 -2.09
N SER A 212 -2.63 -0.27 -1.06
CA SER A 212 -3.81 0.59 -1.18
C SER A 212 -3.68 1.85 -0.36
N HIS A 213 -4.24 2.95 -0.87
CA HIS A 213 -4.49 4.17 -0.11
C HIS A 213 -5.80 4.06 0.69
N ARG A 214 -5.76 4.43 1.97
CA ARG A 214 -6.93 4.68 2.83
C ARG A 214 -6.87 6.12 3.32
N GLY A 215 -7.98 6.83 3.21
CA GLY A 215 -8.07 8.21 3.68
C GLY A 215 -9.43 8.48 4.30
N GLY A 216 -9.48 9.50 5.14
CA GLY A 216 -10.65 9.96 5.87
C GLY A 216 -10.34 11.25 6.62
N PRO A 217 -11.21 11.78 7.49
CA PRO A 217 -10.88 12.93 8.32
C PRO A 217 -9.55 12.75 9.08
N VAL A 218 -8.92 13.84 9.51
CA VAL A 218 -7.73 13.74 10.39
C VAL A 218 -8.05 12.84 11.58
N GLY A 219 -7.20 11.85 11.83
CA GLY A 219 -7.39 10.86 12.88
C GLY A 219 -8.42 9.77 12.54
N PHE A 220 -8.76 9.56 11.26
CA PHE A 220 -9.76 8.56 10.85
C PHE A 220 -9.40 7.12 11.25
N ALA A 221 -8.11 6.81 11.38
CA ALA A 221 -7.65 5.55 11.92
C ALA A 221 -7.65 5.64 13.45
N ARG A 222 -8.68 5.08 14.09
CA ARG A 222 -8.78 5.10 15.56
C ARG A 222 -7.70 4.20 16.16
N LEU A 223 -6.93 4.74 17.08
CA LEU A 223 -5.91 4.01 17.82
C LEU A 223 -6.37 3.76 19.25
N ASP A 224 -6.41 2.49 19.64
CA ASP A 224 -6.64 2.06 21.02
C ASP A 224 -5.38 1.33 21.52
N GLN A 225 -4.80 1.82 22.61
CA GLN A 225 -3.59 1.22 23.19
C GLN A 225 -3.82 0.84 24.65
N VAL A 226 -3.52 -0.41 24.96
CA VAL A 226 -3.54 -0.97 26.31
C VAL A 226 -2.10 -1.17 26.74
N VAL A 227 -1.67 -0.50 27.81
CA VAL A 227 -0.29 -0.61 28.35
C VAL A 227 -0.17 -1.67 29.46
N SER A 228 -1.29 -2.11 30.02
CA SER A 228 -1.38 -3.21 30.98
C SER A 228 -2.78 -3.83 30.95
N GLY A 229 -2.88 -5.15 31.11
CA GLY A 229 -4.15 -5.87 31.06
C GLY A 229 -4.00 -7.39 30.93
N ALA A 230 -5.11 -8.13 31.01
CA ALA A 230 -5.13 -9.59 30.99
C ALA A 230 -4.52 -10.22 29.72
N HIS A 231 -4.54 -9.50 28.60
CA HIS A 231 -3.97 -9.93 27.31
C HIS A 231 -2.61 -9.29 27.01
N GLY A 232 -1.98 -8.71 28.02
CA GLY A 232 -0.72 -7.99 27.88
C GLY A 232 -0.87 -6.66 27.12
N PRO A 233 0.22 -5.89 27.05
CA PRO A 233 0.23 -4.61 26.37
C PRO A 233 0.09 -4.78 24.85
N HIS A 234 -0.74 -3.97 24.22
CA HIS A 234 -0.97 -4.02 22.77
C HIS A 234 -1.58 -2.72 22.23
N THR A 235 -1.44 -2.53 20.92
CA THR A 235 -2.04 -1.45 20.16
C THR A 235 -2.92 -2.02 19.06
N THR A 236 -4.10 -1.44 18.91
CA THR A 236 -5.08 -1.78 17.89
C THR A 236 -5.44 -0.54 17.10
N LEU A 237 -5.41 -0.65 15.78
CA LEU A 237 -5.92 0.37 14.86
C LEU A 237 -7.25 -0.11 14.28
N THR A 238 -8.27 0.75 14.28
CA THR A 238 -9.56 0.51 13.62
C THR A 238 -9.71 1.51 12.47
N ILE A 239 -9.72 1.00 11.24
CA ILE A 239 -9.69 1.78 10.00
C ILE A 239 -11.03 1.60 9.28
N PRO A 240 -11.76 2.67 8.97
CA PRO A 240 -13.01 2.57 8.21
C PRO A 240 -12.75 2.23 6.73
N ASP A 241 -13.55 1.31 6.19
CA ASP A 241 -13.59 1.02 4.75
C ASP A 241 -14.88 1.61 4.15
N TYR A 242 -14.70 2.64 3.34
CA TYR A 242 -15.78 3.34 2.64
C TYR A 242 -16.10 2.67 1.30
N VAL A 243 -17.23 3.06 0.69
CA VAL A 243 -17.64 2.56 -0.63
C VAL A 243 -16.57 2.88 -1.68
N GLY A 244 -15.89 1.83 -2.15
CA GLY A 244 -14.86 1.86 -3.19
C GLY A 244 -15.36 1.37 -4.55
N ASN A 245 -14.46 0.73 -5.30
CA ASN A 245 -14.70 0.15 -6.63
C ASN A 245 -15.08 -1.34 -6.60
N PHE A 246 -15.33 -1.90 -5.40
CA PHE A 246 -15.73 -3.30 -5.19
C PHE A 246 -14.73 -4.36 -5.68
N MET A 247 -13.47 -3.97 -5.95
CA MET A 247 -12.41 -4.92 -6.33
C MET A 247 -11.96 -5.75 -5.13
N PHE A 248 -12.03 -5.17 -3.93
CA PHE A 248 -11.67 -5.78 -2.64
C PHE A 248 -10.23 -6.29 -2.50
N ASN A 249 -9.27 -5.85 -3.31
CA ASN A 249 -7.89 -6.37 -3.32
C ASN A 249 -7.27 -6.53 -1.90
N THR A 250 -7.25 -5.46 -1.11
CA THR A 250 -6.71 -5.54 0.27
C THR A 250 -7.56 -6.41 1.20
N LEU A 251 -8.88 -6.29 1.14
CA LEU A 251 -9.76 -6.99 2.09
C LEU A 251 -9.83 -8.49 1.77
N GLY A 252 -9.83 -8.84 0.48
CA GLY A 252 -9.77 -10.21 -0.01
C GLY A 252 -8.46 -10.87 0.41
N ASN A 253 -7.34 -10.15 0.35
CA ASN A 253 -6.08 -10.62 0.92
C ASN A 253 -6.22 -10.86 2.43
N ILE A 254 -6.72 -9.89 3.20
CA ILE A 254 -6.87 -10.00 4.67
C ILE A 254 -7.73 -11.21 5.07
N LEU A 255 -8.80 -11.51 4.34
CA LEU A 255 -9.66 -12.68 4.62
C LEU A 255 -8.90 -14.01 4.55
N LEU A 256 -7.88 -14.10 3.71
CA LEU A 256 -7.11 -15.33 3.50
C LEU A 256 -5.74 -15.31 4.20
N GLN A 257 -5.20 -14.13 4.43
CA GLN A 257 -3.90 -13.89 5.02
C GLN A 257 -3.96 -12.60 5.88
N PRO A 258 -4.02 -12.73 7.21
CA PRO A 258 -4.26 -11.57 8.09
C PRO A 258 -3.07 -10.63 8.19
N ARG A 259 -1.85 -11.00 7.75
CA ARG A 259 -0.70 -10.10 7.85
C ARG A 259 -0.84 -8.89 6.93
N VAL A 260 -0.63 -7.69 7.48
CA VAL A 260 -0.63 -6.42 6.73
C VAL A 260 0.52 -5.52 7.17
N GLY A 261 0.94 -4.65 6.27
CA GLY A 261 1.87 -3.55 6.55
C GLY A 261 1.18 -2.21 6.35
N LEU A 262 1.34 -1.29 7.29
CA LEU A 262 0.81 0.07 7.22
C LEU A 262 1.95 1.06 7.06
N LEU A 263 1.72 2.10 6.27
CA LEU A 263 2.63 3.24 6.12
C LEU A 263 1.85 4.52 6.37
N PHE A 264 2.32 5.29 7.34
CA PHE A 264 1.95 6.69 7.54
C PHE A 264 3.09 7.58 7.06
N VAL A 265 2.74 8.67 6.38
CA VAL A 265 3.72 9.62 5.85
C VAL A 265 3.33 11.02 6.27
N ASP A 266 4.23 11.70 6.97
CA ASP A 266 4.18 13.14 7.13
C ASP A 266 4.97 13.76 5.97
N PHE A 267 4.26 14.19 4.93
CA PHE A 267 4.87 14.79 3.75
C PHE A 267 5.51 16.15 4.03
N GLN A 268 5.19 16.81 5.15
CA GLN A 268 5.74 18.11 5.51
C GLN A 268 7.12 17.95 6.18
N SER A 269 7.24 17.02 7.12
CA SER A 269 8.52 16.76 7.81
C SER A 269 9.38 15.69 7.12
N GLY A 270 8.78 14.87 6.26
CA GLY A 270 9.45 13.72 5.63
C GLY A 270 9.64 12.53 6.58
N VAL A 271 8.93 12.50 7.71
CA VAL A 271 8.91 11.37 8.66
C VAL A 271 7.97 10.29 8.14
N THR A 272 8.37 9.02 8.27
CA THR A 272 7.52 7.87 7.98
C THR A 272 7.36 6.96 9.19
N LEU A 273 6.18 6.37 9.34
CA LEU A 273 5.91 5.32 10.33
C LEU A 273 5.43 4.08 9.59
N HIS A 274 6.19 3.00 9.70
CA HIS A 274 5.89 1.70 9.13
C HIS A 274 5.42 0.79 10.26
N LEU A 275 4.26 0.15 10.14
CA LEU A 275 3.74 -0.79 11.14
C LEU A 275 3.41 -2.12 10.48
N ALA A 276 3.79 -3.23 11.09
CA ALA A 276 3.25 -4.54 10.77
C ALA A 276 2.20 -4.95 11.80
N GLY A 277 1.24 -5.76 11.35
CA GLY A 277 0.23 -6.29 12.22
C GLY A 277 -0.63 -7.37 11.59
N HIS A 278 -1.56 -7.88 12.39
CA HIS A 278 -2.57 -8.82 11.98
C HIS A 278 -3.92 -8.10 11.85
N ALA A 279 -4.51 -8.18 10.68
CA ALA A 279 -5.77 -7.55 10.34
C ALA A 279 -6.94 -8.53 10.33
N GLU A 280 -8.11 -8.02 10.67
CA GLU A 280 -9.40 -8.67 10.47
C GLU A 280 -10.37 -7.70 9.77
N VAL A 281 -11.25 -8.23 8.92
CA VAL A 281 -12.33 -7.47 8.28
C VAL A 281 -13.62 -7.68 9.10
N LEU A 282 -14.10 -6.62 9.73
CA LEU A 282 -15.32 -6.60 10.52
C LEU A 282 -16.48 -6.15 9.64
N LEU A 283 -17.23 -7.12 9.10
CA LEU A 283 -18.38 -6.88 8.21
C LEU A 283 -19.61 -6.36 8.94
N ASP A 284 -19.81 -6.81 10.18
CA ASP A 284 -20.89 -6.36 11.07
C ASP A 284 -20.28 -6.07 12.43
N SER A 285 -20.19 -4.77 12.77
CA SER A 285 -19.63 -4.32 14.04
C SER A 285 -20.42 -3.11 14.52
N PRO A 286 -20.87 -3.10 15.79
CA PRO A 286 -21.54 -1.93 16.35
C PRO A 286 -20.62 -0.70 16.43
N GLU A 287 -19.30 -0.88 16.35
CA GLU A 287 -18.35 0.24 16.32
C GLU A 287 -18.43 1.05 15.02
N ILE A 288 -19.08 0.53 13.97
CA ILE A 288 -19.23 1.21 12.69
C ILE A 288 -19.97 2.55 12.82
N VAL A 289 -20.84 2.69 13.84
CA VAL A 289 -21.55 3.94 14.15
C VAL A 289 -20.61 5.11 14.46
N ARG A 290 -19.35 4.83 14.81
CA ARG A 290 -18.31 5.84 15.06
C ARG A 290 -17.68 6.39 13.77
N PHE A 291 -17.97 5.77 12.62
CA PHE A 291 -17.34 6.06 11.34
C PHE A 291 -18.42 6.33 10.29
N GLU A 292 -18.84 7.59 10.18
CA GLU A 292 -19.89 8.00 9.24
C GLU A 292 -19.57 7.59 7.81
N GLY A 293 -20.48 6.87 7.16
CA GLY A 293 -20.35 6.40 5.78
C GLY A 293 -19.48 5.16 5.58
N ALA A 294 -18.84 4.63 6.62
CA ALA A 294 -18.12 3.36 6.54
C ALA A 294 -19.10 2.21 6.25
N GLN A 295 -18.67 1.23 5.45
CA GLN A 295 -19.43 0.02 5.13
C GLN A 295 -19.00 -1.18 5.96
N ARG A 296 -17.78 -1.13 6.48
CA ARG A 296 -17.14 -2.14 7.33
C ARG A 296 -15.89 -1.53 7.96
N LEU A 297 -15.28 -2.26 8.88
CA LEU A 297 -14.05 -1.86 9.53
C LEU A 297 -12.93 -2.85 9.24
N VAL A 298 -11.70 -2.35 9.17
CA VAL A 298 -10.49 -3.17 9.22
C VAL A 298 -9.84 -2.92 10.57
N ARG A 299 -9.72 -3.95 11.40
CA ARG A 299 -9.02 -3.87 12.67
C ARG A 299 -7.63 -4.48 12.52
N VAL A 300 -6.59 -3.76 12.93
CA VAL A 300 -5.20 -4.22 12.86
C VAL A 300 -4.60 -4.22 14.25
N ARG A 301 -4.16 -5.38 14.74
CA ARG A 301 -3.36 -5.52 15.95
C ARG A 301 -1.89 -5.37 15.57
N VAL A 302 -1.25 -4.30 16.05
CA VAL A 302 0.15 -3.97 15.75
C VAL A 302 1.08 -4.97 16.45
N THR A 303 2.10 -5.44 15.74
CA THR A 303 3.12 -6.34 16.27
C THR A 303 4.47 -5.64 16.42
N GLN A 304 4.86 -4.85 15.42
CA GLN A 304 6.13 -4.16 15.34
C GLN A 304 6.05 -2.99 14.35
N GLY A 305 7.07 -2.13 14.35
CA GLY A 305 7.19 -1.06 13.38
C GLY A 305 8.50 -0.29 13.49
N TRP A 306 8.62 0.72 12.63
CA TRP A 306 9.73 1.65 12.64
C TRP A 306 9.26 3.07 12.32
N LEU A 307 9.77 4.03 13.08
CA LEU A 307 9.66 5.45 12.81
C LEU A 307 10.98 5.94 12.22
N LEU A 308 10.93 6.53 11.02
CA LEU A 308 12.10 7.01 10.31
C LEU A 308 12.06 8.54 10.20
N ASP A 309 13.06 9.18 10.79
CA ASP A 309 13.32 10.62 10.64
C ASP A 309 14.10 10.92 9.38
N GLY A 310 13.64 11.92 8.60
CA GLY A 310 14.35 12.34 7.40
C GLY A 310 14.33 11.26 6.32
N ALA A 311 13.29 10.43 6.29
CA ALA A 311 13.10 9.37 5.30
C ALA A 311 12.82 9.91 3.89
N LEU A 312 12.27 11.12 3.77
CA LEU A 312 11.88 11.70 2.47
C LEU A 312 12.51 13.07 2.21
N PRO A 313 13.85 13.20 2.26
CA PRO A 313 14.51 14.49 2.24
C PRO A 313 14.42 15.22 0.89
N GLN A 314 14.02 14.52 -0.18
CA GLN A 314 13.85 15.08 -1.53
C GLN A 314 12.38 15.36 -1.90
N LEU A 315 11.42 15.10 -1.00
CA LEU A 315 10.03 15.47 -1.20
C LEU A 315 9.70 16.72 -0.40
N ALA A 316 8.85 17.58 -0.98
CA ALA A 316 8.29 18.73 -0.28
C ALA A 316 6.84 18.94 -0.70
N VAL A 317 6.03 19.46 0.21
CA VAL A 317 4.68 19.95 -0.11
C VAL A 317 4.78 21.39 -0.58
N GLU A 318 4.14 21.73 -1.71
CA GLU A 318 4.08 23.12 -2.17
C GLU A 318 3.30 24.01 -1.19
N PRO A 319 3.79 25.22 -0.88
CA PRO A 319 3.08 26.17 -0.02
C PRO A 319 1.71 26.55 -0.60
N GLY A 320 0.71 26.72 0.29
CA GLY A 320 -0.61 27.27 -0.08
C GLY A 320 -1.65 26.24 -0.52
N MET A 321 -1.33 24.95 -0.49
CA MET A 321 -2.30 23.86 -0.59
C MET A 321 -2.54 23.26 0.80
N PRO A 322 -3.76 22.79 1.12
CA PRO A 322 -4.01 22.10 2.40
C PRO A 322 -3.06 20.90 2.55
N ALA A 323 -2.51 20.76 3.76
CA ALA A 323 -1.56 19.70 4.13
C ALA A 323 -2.23 18.33 4.23
#